data_AF-A0A5Q4C596-F1
#
_entry.id   AF-A0A5Q4C596-F1
#
_cell.length_a   1.000
_cell.length_b   1.000
_cell.length_c   1.000
_cell.angle_alpha   90.00
_cell.angle_beta   90.00
_cell.angle_gamma   90.00
#
_symmetry.space_group_name_H-M   'P 1'
#
loop_
_entity.id
_entity.type
_entity.pdbx_description
1 polymer ?
#
loop_
_entity_poly.entity_id
_entity_poly.type
_entity_poly.pdbx_seq_one_letter_code
_entity_poly.pdbx_strand_id
1 'polypeptide(L)'
;MHNCAKPVVTAINGSAVGVGITMTLPASIRVVSKDAKIGFVFGRRGFNMEACSSFYLPRLIGAGPALHLITTGAVYPADSPLLRNLFSEVVEPGQVSHPRTRIYWTGQSPEDAHLLESKIFFDLFSGKDSREGMESFMQKRAPRFTGTMEKDAPSAYPV
;
A
#
# COMPACT_ATOMS: atom_id res chain seq x y z
N MET A 1 3.68 7.56 4.91
CA MET A 1 3.21 6.26 4.37
C MET A 1 3.41 5.13 5.37
N HIS A 2 4.63 4.90 5.88
CA HIS A 2 4.92 3.81 6.82
C HIS A 2 3.97 3.72 8.03
N ASN A 3 3.74 4.84 8.73
CA ASN A 3 2.82 4.92 9.87
C ASN A 3 1.46 5.49 9.47
N CYS A 4 1.04 5.33 8.20
CA CYS A 4 -0.29 5.78 7.81
C CYS A 4 -1.30 4.77 8.33
N ALA A 5 -2.23 5.23 9.17
CA ALA A 5 -3.27 4.37 9.74
C ALA A 5 -4.41 4.04 8.75
N LYS A 6 -4.23 4.38 7.47
CA LYS A 6 -5.06 3.94 6.34
C LYS A 6 -4.15 3.26 5.31
N PRO A 7 -4.59 2.18 4.65
CA PRO A 7 -3.87 1.61 3.52
C PRO A 7 -3.52 2.68 2.49
N VAL A 8 -2.25 2.70 2.10
CA VAL A 8 -1.79 3.56 1.02
C VAL A 8 -1.65 2.68 -0.22
N VAL A 9 -2.39 3.05 -1.27
CA VAL A 9 -2.21 2.45 -2.59
C VAL A 9 -1.48 3.41 -3.50
N THR A 10 -0.43 2.92 -4.16
CA THR A 10 0.24 3.66 -5.23
C THR A 10 -0.21 3.12 -6.59
N ALA A 11 -0.73 4.01 -7.43
CA ALA A 11 -1.03 3.78 -8.83
C ALA A 11 0.10 4.38 -9.69
N ILE A 12 0.87 3.54 -10.38
CA ILE A 12 2.03 3.92 -11.18
C ILE A 12 1.67 3.86 -12.67
N ASN A 13 1.33 5.00 -13.25
CA ASN A 13 0.83 5.08 -14.63
C ASN A 13 1.95 5.11 -15.70
N GLY A 14 3.20 5.30 -15.29
CA GLY A 14 4.31 5.51 -16.21
C GLY A 14 5.66 5.30 -15.53
N SER A 15 6.72 5.91 -16.07
CA SER A 15 8.08 5.69 -15.59
C SER A 15 8.25 6.11 -14.11
N ALA A 16 8.75 5.19 -13.28
CA ALA A 16 9.06 5.41 -11.87
C ALA A 16 10.55 5.11 -11.65
N VAL A 17 11.36 6.17 -11.55
CA VAL A 17 12.83 6.07 -11.53
C VAL A 17 13.39 6.91 -10.37
N GLY A 18 14.35 6.35 -9.63
CA GLY A 18 14.94 7.02 -8.45
C GLY A 18 13.89 7.26 -7.36
N VAL A 19 13.76 8.51 -6.90
CA VAL A 19 12.80 8.88 -5.86
C VAL A 19 11.35 8.49 -6.23
N GLY A 20 11.03 8.50 -7.54
CA GLY A 20 9.70 8.17 -8.05
C GLY A 20 9.27 6.73 -7.77
N ILE A 21 10.21 5.78 -7.66
CA ILE A 21 9.89 4.40 -7.26
C ILE A 21 10.10 4.19 -5.75
N THR A 22 11.15 4.77 -5.16
CA THR A 22 11.49 4.53 -3.75
C THR A 22 10.45 5.11 -2.78
N MET A 23 9.83 6.24 -3.12
CA MET A 23 8.76 6.84 -2.31
C MET A 23 7.49 5.95 -2.26
N THR A 24 7.34 5.02 -3.20
CA THR A 24 6.19 4.09 -3.28
C THR A 24 6.40 2.80 -2.47
N LEU A 25 7.64 2.50 -2.06
CA LEU A 25 7.98 1.26 -1.36
C LEU A 25 7.30 1.10 0.01
N PRO A 26 7.05 2.17 0.78
CA PRO A 26 6.29 2.05 2.02
C PRO A 26 4.77 1.89 1.82
N ALA A 27 4.26 1.99 0.58
CA ALA A 27 2.84 1.77 0.31
C ALA A 27 2.44 0.32 0.61
N SER A 28 1.18 0.12 0.99
CA SER A 28 0.63 -1.21 1.26
C SER A 28 0.45 -2.00 -0.04
N ILE A 29 -0.04 -1.33 -1.09
CA ILE A 29 -0.33 -1.93 -2.40
C ILE A 29 0.30 -1.05 -3.48
N ARG A 30 0.88 -1.68 -4.49
CA ARG A 30 1.40 -1.00 -5.69
C ARG A 30 0.78 -1.65 -6.92
N VAL A 31 0.07 -0.85 -7.70
CA VAL A 31 -0.46 -1.21 -9.02
C VAL A 31 0.31 -0.42 -10.06
N VAL A 32 0.74 -1.07 -11.13
CA VAL A 32 1.61 -0.47 -12.13
C VAL A 32 1.10 -0.73 -13.54
N SER A 33 1.23 0.26 -14.43
CA SER A 33 0.97 0.07 -15.85
C SER A 33 2.07 -0.80 -16.46
N LYS A 34 1.70 -1.69 -17.37
CA LYS A 34 2.64 -2.52 -18.15
C LYS A 34 3.68 -1.69 -18.92
N ASP A 35 3.32 -0.48 -19.34
CA ASP A 35 4.23 0.44 -20.05
C ASP A 35 5.18 1.20 -19.11
N ALA A 36 5.06 1.03 -17.79
CA ALA A 36 5.90 1.70 -16.83
C ALA A 36 7.34 1.17 -16.88
N LYS A 37 8.28 2.10 -16.80
CA LYS A 37 9.72 1.84 -16.71
C LYS A 37 10.19 2.07 -15.28
N ILE A 38 10.75 1.06 -14.65
CA ILE A 38 11.10 1.04 -13.24
C ILE A 38 12.61 1.02 -13.08
N GLY A 39 13.19 1.92 -12.28
CA GLY A 39 14.64 2.03 -12.17
C GLY A 39 15.17 2.50 -10.81
N PHE A 40 16.04 1.70 -10.22
CA PHE A 40 16.81 2.02 -9.00
C PHE A 40 18.19 2.55 -9.37
N VAL A 41 18.19 3.69 -10.06
CA VAL A 41 19.32 4.22 -10.85
C VAL A 41 20.43 4.92 -10.05
N PHE A 42 20.51 4.69 -8.73
CA PHE A 42 21.38 5.42 -7.80
C PHE A 42 22.86 5.15 -8.09
N GLY A 43 23.24 3.88 -8.25
CA GLY A 43 24.63 3.47 -8.52
C GLY A 43 25.21 4.10 -9.79
N ARG A 44 24.39 4.28 -10.83
CA ARG A 44 24.81 4.93 -12.09
C ARG A 44 24.98 6.44 -11.99
N ARG A 45 24.47 7.06 -10.92
CA ARG A 45 24.56 8.49 -10.65
C ARG A 45 25.52 8.83 -9.50
N GLY A 46 26.25 7.84 -8.99
CA GLY A 46 27.17 8.03 -7.86
C GLY A 46 26.46 8.29 -6.52
N PHE A 47 25.18 7.91 -6.41
CA PHE A 47 24.40 8.06 -5.19
C PHE A 47 24.18 6.71 -4.51
N ASN A 48 24.04 6.75 -3.19
CA ASN A 48 23.51 5.63 -2.41
C ASN A 48 21.97 5.56 -2.50
N MET A 49 21.42 4.47 -1.98
CA MET A 49 19.97 4.31 -1.76
C MET A 49 19.41 5.39 -0.82
N GLU A 50 18.19 5.87 -1.09
CA GLU A 50 17.49 6.90 -0.30
C GLU A 50 16.03 6.51 0.00
N ALA A 51 15.22 7.39 0.62
CA ALA A 51 13.82 7.16 1.01
C ALA A 51 13.55 5.81 1.72
N CYS A 52 14.48 5.38 2.58
CA CYS A 52 14.43 4.09 3.27
C CYS A 52 14.37 2.87 2.33
N SER A 53 14.75 3.02 1.05
CA SER A 53 14.70 1.94 0.06
C SER A 53 15.60 0.76 0.39
N SER A 54 16.71 1.00 1.09
CA SER A 54 17.58 -0.05 1.64
C SER A 54 16.88 -0.95 2.66
N PHE A 55 15.83 -0.44 3.33
CA PHE A 55 15.00 -1.20 4.25
C PHE A 55 13.89 -1.95 3.51
N TYR A 56 13.12 -1.24 2.68
CA TYR A 56 11.92 -1.80 2.05
C TYR A 56 12.21 -2.73 0.88
N LEU A 57 13.07 -2.31 -0.06
CA LEU A 57 13.23 -3.04 -1.33
C LEU A 57 13.65 -4.50 -1.11
N PRO A 58 14.66 -4.83 -0.28
CA PRO A 58 15.03 -6.22 -0.04
C PRO A 58 13.95 -7.04 0.66
N ARG A 59 13.06 -6.40 1.45
CA ARG A 59 11.94 -7.06 2.12
C ARG A 59 10.77 -7.34 1.18
N LEU A 60 10.63 -6.57 0.11
CA LEU A 60 9.56 -6.73 -0.87
C LEU A 60 9.92 -7.74 -1.97
N ILE A 61 11.16 -7.68 -2.49
CA ILE A 61 11.57 -8.51 -3.65
C ILE A 61 12.69 -9.51 -3.33
N GLY A 62 13.15 -9.57 -2.08
CA GLY A 62 14.30 -10.38 -1.67
C GLY A 62 15.64 -9.69 -1.93
N ALA A 63 16.68 -10.11 -1.21
CA ALA A 63 18.00 -9.48 -1.26
C ALA A 63 18.70 -9.61 -2.62
N GLY A 64 18.61 -10.77 -3.28
CA GLY A 64 19.27 -11.03 -4.57
C GLY A 64 18.80 -10.10 -5.69
N PRO A 65 17.50 -10.08 -6.02
CA PRO A 65 16.95 -9.15 -7.00
C PRO A 65 17.18 -7.69 -6.65
N ALA A 66 17.04 -7.31 -5.37
CA ALA A 66 17.31 -5.94 -4.92
C ALA A 66 18.76 -5.52 -5.21
N LEU A 67 19.74 -6.33 -4.82
CA LEU A 67 21.16 -6.07 -5.09
C LEU A 67 21.42 -5.94 -6.59
N HIS A 68 20.82 -6.79 -7.43
CA HIS A 68 20.95 -6.69 -8.89
C HIS A 68 20.45 -5.34 -9.41
N LEU A 69 19.22 -4.93 -9.03
CA LEU A 69 18.63 -3.68 -9.47
C LEU A 69 19.46 -2.46 -9.05
N ILE A 70 19.94 -2.44 -7.80
CA ILE A 70 20.70 -1.32 -7.24
C ILE A 70 22.12 -1.25 -7.86
N THR A 71 22.78 -2.40 -8.00
CA THR A 71 24.17 -2.46 -8.49
C THR A 71 24.26 -2.12 -9.98
N THR A 72 23.34 -2.64 -10.79
CA THR A 72 23.28 -2.31 -12.21
C THR A 72 22.76 -0.90 -12.45
N GLY A 73 21.82 -0.44 -11.60
CA GLY A 73 21.09 0.80 -11.77
C GLY A 73 20.38 0.93 -13.12
N ALA A 74 20.07 -0.20 -13.77
CA ALA A 74 19.37 -0.23 -15.04
C ALA A 74 17.87 0.06 -14.86
N VAL A 75 17.20 0.31 -15.99
CA VAL A 75 15.75 0.52 -16.03
C VAL A 75 15.12 -0.72 -16.65
N TYR A 76 14.09 -1.24 -15.99
CA TYR A 76 13.43 -2.48 -16.34
C TYR A 76 11.94 -2.24 -16.63
N PRO A 77 11.32 -3.07 -17.48
CA PRO A 77 9.87 -3.06 -17.64
C PRO A 77 9.19 -3.55 -16.35
N ALA A 78 7.95 -3.11 -16.12
CA ALA A 78 7.19 -3.42 -14.91
C ALA A 78 6.98 -4.91 -14.66
N ASP A 79 6.91 -5.73 -15.71
CA ASP A 79 6.72 -7.18 -15.69
C ASP A 79 8.03 -7.98 -15.55
N SER A 80 9.16 -7.31 -15.36
CA SER A 80 10.46 -7.95 -15.17
C SER A 80 10.42 -8.97 -14.02
N PRO A 81 11.03 -10.17 -14.18
CA PRO A 81 11.12 -11.15 -13.10
C PRO A 81 11.75 -10.61 -11.81
N LEU A 82 12.62 -9.61 -11.92
CA LEU A 82 13.26 -8.93 -10.78
C LEU A 82 12.27 -8.11 -9.94
N LEU A 83 11.13 -7.72 -10.52
CA LEU A 83 10.11 -6.87 -9.91
C LEU A 83 8.82 -7.62 -9.59
N ARG A 84 8.78 -8.95 -9.82
CA ARG A 84 7.58 -9.78 -9.69
C ARG A 84 6.82 -9.58 -8.37
N ASN A 85 7.55 -9.44 -7.26
CA ASN A 85 6.94 -9.29 -5.92
C ASN A 85 6.79 -7.83 -5.49
N LEU A 86 7.22 -6.87 -6.33
CA LEU A 86 7.13 -5.45 -6.00
C LEU A 86 5.72 -4.91 -6.19
N PHE A 87 5.03 -5.39 -7.22
CA PHE A 87 3.71 -4.94 -7.63
C PHE A 87 2.67 -6.02 -7.34
N SER A 88 1.55 -5.60 -6.76
CA SER A 88 0.41 -6.50 -6.55
C SER A 88 -0.24 -6.85 -7.88
N GLU A 89 -0.30 -5.89 -8.80
CA GLU A 89 -0.87 -6.05 -10.13
C GLU A 89 -0.09 -5.22 -11.16
N VAL A 90 0.12 -5.82 -12.34
CA VAL A 90 0.58 -5.14 -13.56
C VAL A 90 -0.61 -5.10 -14.51
N VAL A 91 -1.08 -3.90 -14.84
CA VAL A 91 -2.31 -3.70 -15.62
C VAL A 91 -2.03 -3.03 -16.96
N GLU A 92 -2.92 -3.22 -17.92
CA GLU A 92 -2.81 -2.55 -19.23
C GLU A 92 -2.90 -1.02 -19.08
N PRO A 93 -2.29 -0.24 -19.99
CA PRO A 93 -2.35 1.22 -19.96
C PRO A 93 -3.79 1.75 -19.86
N GLY A 94 -4.00 2.76 -19.02
CA GLY A 94 -5.33 3.34 -18.76
C GLY A 94 -6.21 2.54 -17.79
N GLN A 95 -5.79 1.35 -17.34
CA GLN A 95 -6.51 0.54 -16.34
C GLN A 95 -5.97 0.70 -14.91
N VAL A 96 -4.95 1.53 -14.70
CA VAL A 96 -4.44 1.81 -13.35
C VAL A 96 -5.48 2.66 -12.59
N SER A 97 -6.36 2.00 -11.85
CA SER A 97 -7.41 2.63 -11.04
C SER A 97 -7.15 2.45 -9.55
N HIS A 98 -7.71 3.34 -8.72
CA HIS A 98 -7.59 3.26 -7.26
C HIS A 98 -8.39 2.07 -6.71
N PRO A 99 -7.76 1.14 -5.96
CA PRO A 99 -8.49 0.15 -5.17
C PRO A 99 -9.25 0.82 -4.03
N ARG A 100 -10.48 0.35 -3.76
CA ARG A 100 -11.40 0.94 -2.78
C ARG A 100 -11.43 0.24 -1.42
N THR A 101 -10.47 -0.65 -1.12
CA THR A 101 -10.54 -1.53 0.06
C THR A 101 -9.76 -0.99 1.25
N ARG A 102 -10.40 -0.92 2.43
CA ARG A 102 -9.81 -0.51 3.72
C ARG A 102 -9.49 -1.76 4.56
N ILE A 103 -8.22 -1.98 4.91
CA ILE A 103 -7.74 -3.06 5.78
C ILE A 103 -6.78 -2.44 6.80
N TYR A 104 -6.86 -2.78 8.08
CA TYR A 104 -5.95 -2.27 9.12
C TYR A 104 -4.97 -3.38 9.51
N TRP A 105 -3.67 -3.13 9.47
CA TRP A 105 -2.62 -4.08 9.87
C TRP A 105 -1.80 -3.44 11.00
N THR A 106 -2.04 -3.79 12.26
CA THR A 106 -1.35 -3.14 13.40
C THR A 106 -1.00 -4.04 14.60
N GLY A 107 -1.14 -5.38 14.52
CA GLY A 107 -0.71 -6.28 15.61
C GLY A 107 0.75 -6.75 15.50
N GLN A 108 1.53 -6.69 16.59
CA GLN A 108 2.87 -7.31 16.71
C GLN A 108 2.79 -8.81 17.09
N SER A 109 1.66 -9.23 17.66
CA SER A 109 1.32 -10.61 17.99
C SER A 109 -0.17 -10.89 17.72
N PRO A 110 -0.60 -12.16 17.62
CA PRO A 110 -2.01 -12.51 17.47
C PRO A 110 -2.90 -11.98 18.62
N GLU A 111 -2.38 -11.95 19.85
CA GLU A 111 -3.09 -11.41 21.02
C GLU A 111 -3.24 -9.89 20.92
N ASP A 112 -2.17 -9.17 20.56
CA ASP A 112 -2.22 -7.73 20.35
C ASP A 112 -3.19 -7.35 19.23
N ALA A 113 -3.16 -8.10 18.12
CA ALA A 113 -4.10 -7.95 17.03
C ALA A 113 -5.54 -8.15 17.52
N HIS A 114 -5.81 -9.24 18.25
CA HIS A 114 -7.15 -9.53 18.77
C HIS A 114 -7.67 -8.45 19.73
N LEU A 115 -6.84 -7.98 20.67
CA LEU A 115 -7.24 -6.96 21.63
C LEU A 115 -7.53 -5.61 20.96
N LEU A 116 -6.71 -5.23 19.98
CA LEU A 116 -6.89 -4.00 19.22
C LEU A 116 -8.13 -4.08 18.33
N GLU A 117 -8.24 -5.16 17.55
CA GLU A 117 -9.36 -5.40 16.64
C GLU A 117 -10.68 -5.48 17.39
N SER A 118 -10.73 -6.17 18.54
CA SER A 118 -11.97 -6.30 19.33
C SER A 118 -12.47 -4.95 19.84
N LYS A 119 -11.58 -4.08 20.33
CA LYS A 119 -11.95 -2.73 20.78
C LYS A 119 -12.42 -1.85 19.63
N ILE A 120 -11.67 -1.86 18.52
CA ILE A 120 -12.04 -1.11 17.31
C ILE A 120 -13.37 -1.62 16.76
N PHE A 121 -13.58 -2.94 16.73
CA PHE A 121 -14.81 -3.56 16.24
C PHE A 121 -16.00 -3.19 17.09
N PHE A 122 -15.87 -3.22 18.43
CA PHE A 122 -16.95 -2.83 19.34
C PHE A 122 -17.42 -1.39 19.11
N ASP A 123 -16.47 -0.46 18.95
CA ASP A 123 -16.76 0.95 18.70
C ASP A 123 -17.41 1.16 17.32
N LEU A 124 -16.88 0.52 16.27
CA LEU A 124 -17.42 0.61 14.92
C LEU A 124 -18.79 -0.05 14.81
N PHE A 125 -19.00 -1.19 15.46
CA PHE A 125 -20.28 -1.89 15.51
C PHE A 125 -21.36 -1.04 16.17
N SER A 126 -20.99 -0.26 17.18
CA SER A 126 -21.90 0.66 17.86
C SER A 126 -22.11 1.99 17.11
N GLY A 127 -21.33 2.24 16.06
CA GLY A 127 -21.36 3.47 15.28
C GLY A 127 -22.53 3.58 14.28
N LYS A 128 -22.78 4.79 13.78
CA LYS A 128 -23.85 5.05 12.79
C LYS A 128 -23.65 4.32 11.45
N ASP A 129 -22.40 4.13 11.02
CA ASP A 129 -22.08 3.50 9.75
C ASP A 129 -22.34 1.98 9.76
N SER A 130 -22.31 1.31 10.92
CA SER A 130 -22.68 -0.11 11.01
C SER A 130 -24.17 -0.30 10.73
N ARG A 131 -25.01 0.57 11.30
CA ARG A 131 -26.46 0.57 11.08
C ARG A 131 -26.80 0.83 9.62
N GLU A 132 -26.18 1.83 9.00
CA GLU A 132 -26.31 2.10 7.56
C GLU A 132 -25.85 0.92 6.70
N GLY A 133 -24.75 0.25 7.09
CA GLY A 133 -24.27 -0.95 6.42
C GLY A 133 -25.31 -2.09 6.44
N MET A 134 -25.91 -2.34 7.61
CA MET A 134 -26.97 -3.35 7.76
C MET A 134 -28.25 -2.98 7.00
N GLU A 135 -28.69 -1.72 7.10
CA GLU A 135 -29.90 -1.24 6.43
C GLU A 135 -29.76 -1.27 4.90
N SER A 136 -28.65 -0.76 4.36
CA SER A 136 -28.38 -0.75 2.92
C SER A 136 -28.30 -2.16 2.35
N PHE A 137 -27.71 -3.11 3.09
CA PHE A 137 -27.67 -4.52 2.73
C PHE A 137 -29.08 -5.13 2.63
N MET A 138 -29.91 -4.93 3.66
CA MET A 138 -31.31 -5.40 3.67
C MET A 138 -32.13 -4.78 2.54
N GLN A 139 -31.86 -3.52 2.20
CA GLN A 139 -32.53 -2.77 1.14
C GLN A 139 -31.91 -3.00 -0.26
N LYS A 140 -30.85 -3.81 -0.39
CA LYS A 140 -30.10 -4.05 -1.64
C LYS A 140 -29.67 -2.78 -2.37
N ARG A 141 -29.34 -1.73 -1.62
CA ARG A 141 -28.84 -0.45 -2.17
C ARG A 141 -27.36 -0.26 -1.82
N ALA A 142 -26.70 0.66 -2.53
CA ALA A 142 -25.35 1.06 -2.13
C ALA A 142 -25.36 1.77 -0.76
N PRO A 143 -24.40 1.45 0.14
CA PRO A 143 -24.27 2.13 1.41
C PRO A 143 -23.77 3.57 1.24
N ARG A 144 -24.20 4.46 2.13
CA ARG A 144 -23.73 5.84 2.25
C ARG A 144 -23.10 6.06 3.62
N PHE A 145 -21.86 5.65 3.77
CA PHE A 145 -21.10 5.89 5.00
C PHE A 145 -20.79 7.38 5.18
N THR A 146 -21.11 7.92 6.35
CA THR A 146 -20.92 9.34 6.68
C THR A 146 -19.96 9.54 7.87
N GLY A 147 -19.48 8.46 8.48
CA GLY A 147 -18.47 8.49 9.52
C GLY A 147 -17.16 9.11 9.03
N THR A 148 -16.56 9.93 9.86
CA THR A 148 -15.26 10.58 9.59
C THR A 148 -14.28 10.29 10.72
N MET A 149 -12.98 10.22 10.42
CA MET A 149 -11.96 10.01 11.47
C MET A 149 -11.83 11.20 12.43
N GLU A 150 -12.31 12.38 12.05
CA GLU A 150 -12.26 13.56 12.91
C GLU A 150 -13.31 13.51 14.03
N LYS A 151 -14.45 12.85 13.77
CA LYS A 151 -15.61 12.87 14.68
C LYS A 151 -16.00 11.50 15.20
N ASP A 152 -15.69 10.45 14.45
CA ASP A 152 -16.19 9.09 14.65
C ASP A 152 -15.04 8.06 14.72
N ALA A 153 -13.81 8.50 15.03
CA ALA A 153 -12.68 7.59 15.21
C ALA A 153 -12.90 6.64 16.40
N PRO A 154 -12.58 5.34 16.27
CA PRO A 154 -12.58 4.40 17.39
C PRO A 154 -11.68 4.91 18.53
N SER A 155 -12.08 4.65 19.77
CA SER A 155 -11.35 5.10 20.96
C SER A 155 -9.98 4.45 21.08
N ALA A 156 -9.86 3.19 20.64
CA ALA A 156 -8.62 2.43 20.63
C ALA A 156 -7.78 2.67 19.37
N TYR A 157 -8.03 3.73 18.60
CA TYR A 157 -7.28 4.02 17.40
C TYR A 157 -5.80 4.32 17.72
N PRO A 158 -4.84 3.59 17.14
CA PRO A 158 -3.42 3.86 17.36
C PRO A 158 -3.06 5.21 16.73
N VAL A 159 -2.55 6.14 17.55
CA VAL A 159 -2.07 7.47 17.15
C VAL A 159 -0.58 7.41 16.78
#